data_AF-A0A183D5X5-F1
#
_entry.id   AF-A0A183D5X5-F1
#
_cell.length_a   1.000
_cell.length_b   1.000
_cell.length_c   1.000
_cell.angle_alpha   90.00
_cell.angle_beta   90.00
_cell.angle_gamma   90.00
#
_symmetry.space_group_name_H-M   'P 1'
#
loop_
_entity.id
_entity.type
_entity.pdbx_description
1 polymer ?
#
loop_
_entity_poly.entity_id
_entity_poly.type
_entity_poly.pdbx_seq_one_letter_code
_entity_poly.pdbx_strand_id
1 'polypeptide(L)'
;LLEQLQLKAVKDFHIVDSLGQNSLVKEHDLFSWWSPASWFRLALECMHLNIEIPWWLTIMCATISLRMLLIFVPIASHRLMGRIQQYKQEIDEYKGRVEEAQKSGNFLRDIKLYRQFLIMSLNGAIFMTQFIAVKKMSDISFPGWNTGGLYWFKDLTAPDPYFVLPLISAVTVAAVFKVSVLLSSNETLS
;
A
#
# COMPACT_ATOMS: atom_id res chain seq x y z
N LEU A 1 8.60 12.60 29.24
CA LEU A 1 8.50 11.71 28.06
C LEU A 1 7.06 11.47 27.64
N LEU A 2 6.17 11.01 28.53
CA LEU A 2 4.73 10.86 28.24
C LEU A 2 4.05 12.20 27.92
N GLU A 3 4.33 13.27 28.65
CA GLU A 3 3.78 14.60 28.34
C GLU A 3 4.27 15.17 27.01
N GLN A 4 5.53 14.93 26.62
CA GLN A 4 6.06 15.35 25.31
C GLN A 4 5.38 14.60 24.16
N LEU A 5 5.07 13.31 24.34
CA LEU A 5 4.30 12.52 23.38
C LEU A 5 2.85 12.98 23.30
N GLN A 6 2.23 13.33 24.43
CA GLN A 6 0.88 13.88 24.48
C GLN A 6 0.81 15.26 23.81
N LEU A 7 1.78 16.13 24.07
CA LEU A 7 1.86 17.46 23.48
C LEU A 7 2.10 17.39 21.97
N LYS A 8 2.93 16.45 21.52
CA LYS A 8 3.14 16.19 20.10
C LYS A 8 1.86 15.65 19.44
N ALA A 9 1.19 14.69 20.06
CA ALA A 9 -0.08 14.14 19.56
C ALA A 9 -1.21 15.18 19.52
N VAL A 10 -1.33 16.05 20.54
CA VAL A 10 -2.33 17.13 20.59
C VAL A 10 -2.02 18.20 19.54
N LYS A 11 -0.75 18.54 19.33
CA LYS A 11 -0.34 19.50 18.30
C LYS A 11 -0.55 18.94 16.90
N ASP A 12 -0.21 17.68 16.67
CA ASP A 12 -0.49 16.96 15.43
C ASP A 12 -2.01 16.88 15.18
N PHE A 13 -2.83 16.66 16.22
CA PHE A 13 -4.28 16.66 16.12
C PHE A 13 -4.86 18.05 15.74
N HIS A 14 -4.39 19.12 16.37
CA HIS A 14 -4.80 20.48 16.02
C HIS A 14 -4.35 20.92 14.62
N ILE A 15 -3.16 20.47 14.17
CA ILE A 15 -2.69 20.71 12.80
C ILE A 15 -3.61 19.97 11.81
N VAL A 16 -3.99 18.73 12.11
CA VAL A 16 -4.92 17.96 11.28
C VAL A 16 -6.31 18.61 11.23
N ASP A 17 -6.79 19.19 12.32
CA ASP A 17 -8.07 19.91 12.34
C ASP A 17 -8.01 21.26 11.61
N SER A 18 -6.91 22.00 11.72
CA SER A 18 -6.71 23.26 10.97
C SER A 18 -6.56 23.00 9.47
N LEU A 19 -5.84 21.93 9.08
CA LEU A 19 -5.77 21.46 7.71
C LEU A 19 -7.15 20.99 7.22
N GLY A 20 -7.94 20.40 8.12
CA GLY A 20 -9.29 19.95 7.85
C GLY A 20 -10.33 21.05 7.72
N GLN A 21 -10.14 22.25 8.30
CA GLN A 21 -11.09 23.37 8.19
C GLN A 21 -11.04 24.08 6.83
N ASN A 22 -9.91 24.05 6.13
CA ASN A 22 -9.72 24.63 4.78
C ASN A 22 -9.65 23.57 3.67
N SER A 23 -10.03 22.32 3.98
CA SER A 23 -9.92 21.18 3.07
C SER A 23 -11.13 21.10 2.14
N LEU A 24 -10.88 21.21 0.84
CA LEU A 24 -11.85 21.03 -0.23
C LEU A 24 -12.47 19.62 -0.20
N VAL A 25 -11.79 18.64 0.40
CA VAL A 25 -12.31 17.29 0.61
C VAL A 25 -13.46 17.26 1.63
N LYS A 26 -13.42 18.11 2.67
CA LYS A 26 -14.56 18.23 3.60
C LYS A 26 -15.70 19.05 3.00
N GLU A 27 -15.38 20.04 2.18
CA GLU A 27 -16.38 20.86 1.47
C GLU A 27 -17.21 20.02 0.47
N HIS A 28 -16.56 19.10 -0.25
CA HIS A 28 -17.23 18.19 -1.19
C HIS A 28 -17.84 16.94 -0.53
N ASP A 29 -18.03 16.91 0.80
CA ASP A 29 -18.60 15.79 1.59
C ASP A 29 -17.92 14.43 1.35
N LEU A 30 -16.64 14.46 0.97
CA LEU A 30 -15.87 13.25 0.67
C LEU A 30 -15.30 12.62 1.95
N PHE A 31 -15.36 13.31 3.10
CA PHE A 31 -14.74 12.85 4.33
C PHE A 31 -15.64 11.88 5.13
N SER A 32 -15.15 10.66 5.33
CA SER A 32 -15.74 9.69 6.27
C SER A 32 -14.67 9.17 7.23
N TRP A 33 -14.90 9.29 8.53
CA TRP A 33 -13.89 8.96 9.55
C TRP A 33 -13.56 7.46 9.61
N TRP A 34 -14.53 6.60 9.33
CA TRP A 34 -14.35 5.14 9.29
C TRP A 34 -13.66 4.63 8.02
N SER A 35 -13.51 5.46 6.98
CA SER A 35 -12.92 5.04 5.70
C SER A 35 -11.44 5.46 5.63
N PRO A 36 -10.50 4.50 5.51
CA PRO A 36 -9.08 4.82 5.34
C PRO A 36 -8.80 5.57 4.03
N ALA A 37 -9.71 5.50 3.06
CA ALA A 37 -9.64 6.27 1.82
C ALA A 37 -9.82 7.78 2.05
N SER A 38 -10.53 8.20 3.09
CA SER A 38 -10.68 9.63 3.45
C SER A 38 -9.38 10.24 3.94
N TRP A 39 -8.64 9.51 4.77
CA TRP A 39 -7.33 9.93 5.26
C TRP A 39 -6.32 10.06 4.12
N PHE A 40 -6.36 9.13 3.16
CA PHE A 40 -5.52 9.23 1.96
C PHE A 40 -5.84 10.47 1.11
N ARG A 41 -7.12 10.85 0.99
CA ARG A 41 -7.55 12.06 0.27
C ARG A 41 -7.04 13.34 0.92
N LEU A 42 -7.12 13.43 2.24
CA LEU A 42 -6.53 14.55 3.00
C LEU A 42 -5.01 14.61 2.85
N ALA A 43 -4.33 13.46 2.83
CA ALA A 43 -2.89 13.41 2.62
C ALA A 43 -2.51 13.93 1.22
N LEU A 44 -3.26 13.57 0.18
CA LEU A 44 -3.05 14.10 -1.18
C LEU A 44 -3.21 15.61 -1.24
N GLU A 45 -4.30 16.14 -0.67
CA GLU A 45 -4.54 17.58 -0.64
C GLU A 45 -3.44 18.32 0.14
N CYS A 46 -3.05 17.81 1.30
CA CYS A 46 -1.97 18.37 2.10
C CYS A 46 -0.64 18.37 1.34
N MET A 47 -0.28 17.28 0.65
CA MET A 47 0.94 17.23 -0.16
C MET A 47 0.91 18.22 -1.33
N HIS A 48 -0.24 18.38 -1.99
CA HIS A 48 -0.39 19.34 -3.06
C HIS A 48 -0.27 20.80 -2.56
N LEU A 49 -0.95 21.13 -1.46
CA LEU A 49 -0.97 22.49 -0.91
C LEU A 49 0.39 22.93 -0.33
N ASN A 50 1.17 22.01 0.25
CA ASN A 50 2.46 22.35 0.85
C ASN A 50 3.62 22.38 -0.16
N ILE A 51 3.52 21.61 -1.25
CA ILE A 51 4.65 21.39 -2.18
C ILE A 51 4.36 22.02 -3.57
N GLU A 52 3.13 22.46 -3.83
CA GLU A 52 2.69 23.08 -5.10
C GLU A 52 3.00 22.24 -6.36
N ILE A 53 3.04 20.91 -6.19
CA ILE A 53 3.37 19.96 -7.26
C ILE A 53 2.13 19.56 -8.07
N PRO A 54 2.28 19.19 -9.36
CA PRO A 54 1.19 18.66 -10.15
C PRO A 54 0.53 17.43 -9.52
N TRP A 55 -0.79 17.28 -9.71
CA TRP A 55 -1.59 16.21 -9.11
C TRP A 55 -1.07 14.80 -9.42
N TRP A 56 -0.58 14.54 -10.63
CA TRP A 56 0.00 13.24 -10.97
C TRP A 56 1.20 12.89 -10.09
N LEU A 57 2.04 13.87 -9.76
CA LEU A 57 3.23 13.69 -8.93
C LEU A 57 2.82 13.52 -7.47
N THR A 58 1.82 14.28 -7.01
CA THR A 58 1.24 14.12 -5.67
C THR A 58 0.74 12.70 -5.45
N ILE A 59 0.00 12.13 -6.42
CA ILE A 59 -0.49 10.74 -6.35
C ILE A 59 0.69 9.78 -6.25
N MET A 60 1.69 9.90 -7.13
CA MET A 60 2.89 9.05 -7.09
C MET A 60 3.62 9.14 -5.74
N CYS A 61 3.93 10.34 -5.27
CA CYS A 61 4.63 10.55 -4.01
C CYS A 61 3.82 10.03 -2.81
N ALA A 62 2.50 10.24 -2.78
CA ALA A 62 1.64 9.71 -1.74
C ALA A 62 1.61 8.18 -1.74
N THR A 63 1.54 7.54 -2.92
CA THR A 63 1.62 6.07 -3.00
C THR A 63 2.97 5.55 -2.53
N ILE A 64 4.08 6.16 -2.93
CA ILE A 64 5.43 5.76 -2.52
C ILE A 64 5.60 5.96 -1.01
N SER A 65 5.20 7.10 -0.47
CA SER A 65 5.27 7.39 0.96
C SER A 65 4.48 6.38 1.79
N LEU A 66 3.23 6.11 1.40
CA LEU A 66 2.41 5.10 2.05
C LEU A 66 3.05 3.71 1.94
N ARG A 67 3.59 3.35 0.78
CA ARG A 67 4.28 2.06 0.58
C ARG A 67 5.54 1.98 1.42
N MET A 68 6.35 3.02 1.53
CA MET A 68 7.54 3.05 2.40
C MET A 68 7.16 2.89 3.87
N LEU A 69 6.10 3.56 4.33
CA LEU A 69 5.56 3.42 5.68
C LEU A 69 5.06 1.99 5.94
N LEU A 70 4.29 1.43 5.00
CA LEU A 70 3.72 0.09 5.14
C LEU A 70 4.75 -1.02 4.97
N ILE A 71 5.78 -0.85 4.14
CA ILE A 71 6.88 -1.81 3.91
C ILE A 71 7.89 -1.78 5.07
N PHE A 72 8.03 -0.66 5.79
CA PHE A 72 8.87 -0.59 6.99
C PHE A 72 8.47 -1.64 8.04
N VAL A 73 7.18 -1.93 8.18
CA VAL A 73 6.65 -2.93 9.13
C VAL A 73 7.08 -4.37 8.76
N PRO A 74 6.88 -4.86 7.51
CA PRO A 74 7.46 -6.11 7.03
C PRO A 74 8.98 -6.18 7.11
N ILE A 75 9.73 -5.10 6.82
CA ILE A 75 11.20 -5.13 6.91
C ILE A 75 11.65 -5.50 8.32
N ALA A 76 11.00 -4.97 9.36
CA ALA A 76 11.26 -5.36 10.74
C ALA A 76 10.93 -6.85 10.98
N SER A 77 9.85 -7.36 10.38
CA SER A 77 9.46 -8.78 10.46
C SER A 77 10.45 -9.70 9.73
N HIS A 78 10.99 -9.28 8.58
CA HIS A 78 11.98 -10.06 7.83
C HIS A 78 13.30 -10.23 8.58
N ARG A 79 13.70 -9.26 9.41
CA ARG A 79 14.88 -9.41 10.29
C ARG A 79 14.69 -10.54 11.32
N LEU A 80 13.47 -10.73 11.82
CA LEU A 80 13.14 -11.85 12.71
C LEU A 80 13.19 -13.18 11.97
N MET A 81 12.69 -13.24 10.72
CA MET A 81 12.79 -14.43 9.87
C MET A 81 14.23 -14.80 9.54
N GLY A 82 15.14 -13.83 9.39
CA GLY A 82 16.57 -14.09 9.19
C GLY A 82 17.21 -14.87 10.34
N ARG A 83 16.82 -14.63 11.59
CA ARG A 83 17.28 -15.43 12.75
C ARG A 83 16.66 -16.82 12.75
N ILE A 84 15.39 -16.94 12.37
CA ILE A 84 14.69 -18.23 12.24
C ILE A 84 15.34 -19.11 11.15
N GLN A 85 15.88 -18.51 10.08
CA GLN A 85 16.56 -19.21 9.00
C GLN A 85 17.78 -20.01 9.50
N GLN A 86 18.50 -19.51 10.52
CA GLN A 86 19.66 -20.21 11.07
C GLN A 86 19.29 -21.52 11.75
N TYR A 87 18.08 -21.59 12.33
CA TYR A 87 17.54 -22.78 12.99
C TYR A 87 16.57 -23.55 12.09
N LYS A 88 16.59 -23.29 10.77
CA LYS A 88 15.62 -23.87 9.82
C LYS A 88 15.66 -25.40 9.84
N GLN A 89 16.85 -26.01 9.89
CA GLN A 89 16.99 -27.48 9.92
C GLN A 89 16.39 -28.09 11.19
N GLU A 90 16.68 -27.53 12.38
CA GLU A 90 16.07 -28.00 13.64
C GLU A 90 14.56 -27.81 13.62
N ILE A 91 14.07 -26.64 13.20
CA ILE A 91 12.64 -26.33 13.11
C ILE A 91 11.94 -27.26 12.11
N ASP A 92 12.56 -27.57 10.98
CA ASP A 92 11.97 -28.44 9.95
C ASP A 92 11.99 -29.92 10.40
N GLU A 93 12.99 -30.36 11.18
CA GLU A 93 12.99 -31.69 11.82
C GLU A 93 11.84 -31.82 12.85
N TYR A 94 11.65 -30.81 13.71
CA TYR A 94 10.52 -30.80 14.65
C TYR A 94 9.17 -30.75 13.93
N LYS A 95 9.06 -29.97 12.84
CA LYS A 95 7.84 -29.94 12.01
C LYS A 95 7.57 -31.29 11.36
N GLY A 96 8.59 -31.98 10.85
CA GLY A 96 8.43 -33.31 10.24
C GLY A 96 7.83 -34.31 11.24
N ARG A 97 8.33 -34.30 12.48
CA ARG A 97 7.80 -35.16 13.55
C ARG A 97 6.37 -34.79 13.98
N VAL A 98 5.99 -33.51 13.94
CA VAL A 98 4.61 -33.03 14.20
C VAL A 98 3.68 -33.33 13.03
N GLU A 99 4.14 -33.20 11.80
CA GLU A 99 3.40 -33.47 10.57
C GLU A 99 3.12 -34.97 10.42
N GLU A 100 4.08 -35.84 10.79
CA GLU A 100 3.87 -37.28 10.89
C GLU A 100 2.83 -37.67 11.95
N ALA A 101 2.79 -36.97 13.08
CA ALA A 101 1.75 -37.14 14.10
C ALA A 101 0.38 -36.56 13.68
N GLN A 102 0.35 -35.58 12.78
CA GLN A 102 -0.86 -34.93 12.25
C GLN A 102 -1.30 -35.42 10.86
N LYS A 103 -0.74 -36.54 10.37
CA LYS A 103 -1.18 -37.21 9.11
C LYS A 103 -2.69 -37.54 9.05
N SER A 104 -3.44 -37.37 10.13
CA SER A 104 -4.90 -37.49 10.19
C SER A 104 -5.69 -36.19 9.98
N GLY A 105 -5.08 -35.01 9.81
CA GLY A 105 -5.81 -33.74 9.73
C GLY A 105 -5.29 -32.75 8.69
N ASN A 106 -6.01 -32.60 7.57
CA ASN A 106 -5.78 -31.58 6.52
C ASN A 106 -5.76 -30.11 7.04
N PHE A 107 -6.16 -29.89 8.28
CA PHE A 107 -6.34 -28.58 8.92
C PHE A 107 -5.08 -27.70 8.90
N LEU A 108 -3.87 -28.26 9.08
CA LEU A 108 -2.65 -27.46 9.04
C LEU A 108 -2.33 -26.88 7.65
N ARG A 109 -2.55 -27.67 6.60
CA ARG A 109 -2.32 -27.24 5.22
C ARG A 109 -3.31 -26.14 4.84
N ASP A 110 -4.56 -26.29 5.29
CA ASP A 110 -5.62 -25.32 5.09
C ASP A 110 -5.34 -24.00 5.83
N ILE A 111 -4.81 -24.05 7.07
CA ILE A 111 -4.40 -22.82 7.79
C ILE A 111 -3.28 -22.08 7.05
N LYS A 112 -2.28 -22.79 6.50
CA LYS A 112 -1.17 -22.16 5.79
C LYS A 112 -1.63 -21.48 4.49
N LEU A 113 -2.46 -22.17 3.71
CA LEU A 113 -3.10 -21.62 2.52
C LEU A 113 -3.99 -20.42 2.86
N TYR A 114 -4.80 -20.53 3.91
CA TYR A 114 -5.67 -19.45 4.38
C TYR A 114 -4.87 -18.22 4.82
N ARG A 115 -3.78 -18.40 5.58
CA ARG A 115 -2.90 -17.31 5.97
C ARG A 115 -2.25 -16.62 4.77
N GLN A 116 -1.78 -17.38 3.79
CA GLN A 116 -1.18 -16.81 2.57
C GLN A 116 -2.22 -16.05 1.73
N PHE A 117 -3.44 -16.58 1.64
CA PHE A 117 -4.57 -15.92 1.00
C PHE A 117 -4.96 -14.62 1.72
N LEU A 118 -4.99 -14.62 3.06
CA LEU A 118 -5.24 -13.42 3.87
C LEU A 118 -4.19 -12.33 3.63
N ILE A 119 -2.91 -12.69 3.57
CA ILE A 119 -1.82 -11.73 3.31
C ILE A 119 -1.96 -11.13 1.89
N MET A 120 -2.28 -11.95 0.89
CA MET A 120 -2.54 -11.47 -0.48
C MET A 120 -3.76 -10.54 -0.52
N SER A 121 -4.83 -10.92 0.19
CA SER A 121 -6.08 -10.16 0.25
C SER A 121 -5.89 -8.81 0.95
N LEU A 122 -5.10 -8.78 2.04
CA LEU A 122 -4.77 -7.54 2.74
C LEU A 122 -4.00 -6.57 1.84
N ASN A 123 -3.03 -7.06 1.06
CA ASN A 123 -2.34 -6.24 0.06
C ASN A 123 -3.33 -5.67 -0.98
N GLY A 124 -4.28 -6.49 -1.44
CA GLY A 124 -5.36 -6.05 -2.33
C GLY A 124 -6.26 -4.98 -1.68
N ALA A 125 -6.60 -5.13 -0.40
CA ALA A 125 -7.43 -4.16 0.33
C ALA A 125 -6.74 -2.79 0.49
N ILE A 126 -5.42 -2.79 0.72
CA ILE A 126 -4.61 -1.56 0.75
C ILE A 126 -4.65 -0.86 -0.62
N PHE A 127 -4.44 -1.62 -1.70
CA PHE A 127 -4.53 -1.08 -3.06
C PHE A 127 -5.93 -0.53 -3.36
N MET A 128 -6.98 -1.27 -3.00
CA MET A 128 -8.37 -0.82 -3.18
C MET A 128 -8.66 0.47 -2.42
N THR A 129 -8.07 0.65 -1.24
CA THR A 129 -8.21 1.90 -0.48
C THR A 129 -7.65 3.10 -1.27
N GLN A 130 -6.45 2.96 -1.83
CA GLN A 130 -5.82 4.01 -2.65
C GLN A 130 -6.63 4.26 -3.94
N PHE A 131 -7.10 3.20 -4.58
CA PHE A 131 -7.91 3.28 -5.79
C PHE A 131 -9.24 3.99 -5.54
N ILE A 132 -9.99 3.60 -4.51
CA ILE A 132 -11.27 4.22 -4.15
C ILE A 132 -11.07 5.70 -3.81
N ALA A 133 -9.99 6.04 -3.11
CA ALA A 133 -9.66 7.42 -2.77
C ALA A 133 -9.47 8.29 -4.02
N VAL A 134 -8.65 7.83 -4.98
CA VAL A 134 -8.40 8.53 -6.24
C VAL A 134 -9.64 8.55 -7.13
N LYS A 135 -10.36 7.43 -7.24
CA LYS A 135 -11.56 7.31 -8.08
C LYS A 135 -12.66 8.27 -7.63
N LYS A 136 -12.91 8.38 -6.32
CA LYS A 136 -13.91 9.32 -5.80
C LYS A 136 -13.56 10.78 -6.06
N MET A 137 -12.27 11.15 -6.04
CA MET A 137 -11.82 12.50 -6.41
C MET A 137 -11.94 12.76 -7.92
N SER A 138 -11.70 11.74 -8.73
CA SER A 138 -11.92 11.80 -10.18
C SER A 138 -13.40 11.98 -10.53
N ASP A 139 -14.31 11.30 -9.82
CA ASP A 139 -15.75 11.33 -10.11
C ASP A 139 -16.39 12.68 -9.89
N ILE A 140 -15.88 13.46 -8.93
CA ILE A 140 -16.36 14.82 -8.66
C ILE A 140 -15.62 15.88 -9.47
N SER A 141 -14.72 15.49 -10.38
CA SER A 141 -13.84 16.41 -11.13
C SER A 141 -13.16 17.44 -10.21
N PHE A 142 -12.42 16.93 -9.21
CA PHE A 142 -11.79 17.77 -8.20
C PHE A 142 -10.98 18.92 -8.83
N PRO A 143 -11.02 20.13 -8.27
CA PRO A 143 -10.35 21.30 -8.84
C PRO A 143 -8.85 21.03 -9.10
N GLY A 144 -8.42 21.32 -10.33
CA GLY A 144 -7.03 21.12 -10.78
C GLY A 144 -6.71 19.76 -11.39
N TRP A 145 -7.62 18.78 -11.36
CA TRP A 145 -7.37 17.46 -11.96
C TRP A 145 -7.45 17.46 -13.50
N ASN A 146 -8.19 18.40 -14.08
CA ASN A 146 -8.35 18.54 -15.53
C ASN A 146 -7.09 19.07 -16.23
N THR A 147 -6.22 19.78 -15.50
CA THR A 147 -4.96 20.35 -16.00
C THR A 147 -3.72 19.77 -15.31
N GLY A 148 -3.92 18.90 -14.33
CA GLY A 148 -2.88 18.36 -13.45
C GLY A 148 -2.16 17.12 -13.96
N GLY A 149 -2.36 16.74 -15.22
CA GLY A 149 -1.75 15.56 -15.84
C GLY A 149 -0.36 15.76 -16.46
N LEU A 150 0.11 14.76 -17.21
CA LEU A 150 1.41 14.71 -17.89
C LEU A 150 1.31 15.15 -19.36
N TYR A 151 2.43 15.06 -20.08
CA TYR A 151 2.52 15.46 -21.48
C TYR A 151 1.52 14.72 -22.40
N TRP A 152 1.26 13.43 -22.16
CA TRP A 152 0.36 12.60 -23.00
C TRP A 152 -1.05 12.39 -22.42
N PHE A 153 -1.29 12.75 -21.16
CA PHE A 153 -2.63 12.78 -20.55
C PHE A 153 -2.76 14.05 -19.71
N LYS A 154 -3.46 15.06 -20.22
CA LYS A 154 -3.63 16.35 -19.54
C LYS A 154 -4.64 16.27 -18.40
N ASP A 155 -5.66 15.43 -18.59
CA ASP A 155 -6.78 15.24 -17.69
C ASP A 155 -6.61 13.91 -16.93
N LEU A 156 -6.60 14.00 -15.59
CA LEU A 156 -6.53 12.85 -14.70
C LEU A 156 -7.89 12.18 -14.46
N THR A 157 -8.98 12.86 -14.83
CA THR A 157 -10.35 12.36 -14.63
C THR A 157 -10.83 11.46 -15.77
N ALA A 158 -10.17 11.57 -16.92
CA ALA A 158 -10.44 10.79 -18.11
C ALA A 158 -9.50 9.56 -18.21
N PRO A 159 -9.96 8.48 -18.87
CA PRO A 159 -9.07 7.36 -19.18
C PRO A 159 -7.93 7.78 -20.12
N ASP A 160 -6.76 7.16 -19.96
CA ASP A 160 -5.56 7.42 -20.78
C ASP A 160 -5.85 7.16 -22.28
N PRO A 161 -5.81 8.18 -23.16
CA PRO A 161 -6.12 8.02 -24.58
C PRO A 161 -5.15 7.09 -25.31
N TYR A 162 -3.89 7.00 -24.86
CA TYR A 162 -2.82 6.26 -25.53
C TYR A 162 -2.50 4.92 -24.87
N PHE A 163 -3.21 4.55 -23.79
CA PHE A 163 -3.00 3.31 -23.03
C PHE A 163 -1.54 3.05 -22.58
N VAL A 164 -0.75 4.12 -22.42
CA VAL A 164 0.65 4.06 -22.02
C VAL A 164 0.77 3.61 -20.56
N LEU A 165 -0.10 4.10 -19.69
CA LEU A 165 -0.10 3.74 -18.26
C LEU A 165 -0.39 2.23 -18.04
N PRO A 166 -1.45 1.64 -18.63
CA PRO A 166 -1.66 0.19 -18.60
C PRO A 166 -0.49 -0.63 -19.16
N LEU A 167 0.13 -0.17 -20.26
CA LEU A 167 1.27 -0.85 -20.87
C LEU A 167 2.47 -0.90 -19.91
N ILE A 168 2.83 0.23 -19.30
CA ILE A 168 3.92 0.31 -18.32
C ILE A 168 3.63 -0.61 -17.13
N SER A 169 2.39 -0.63 -16.65
CA SER A 169 1.96 -1.51 -15.56
C SER A 169 2.14 -2.99 -15.92
N ALA A 170 1.67 -3.40 -17.11
CA ALA A 170 1.80 -4.78 -17.60
C ALA A 170 3.27 -5.21 -17.73
N VAL A 171 4.12 -4.34 -18.30
CA VAL A 171 5.57 -4.60 -18.42
C VAL A 171 6.23 -4.73 -17.05
N THR A 172 5.87 -3.87 -16.10
CA THR A 172 6.41 -3.90 -14.74
C THR A 172 6.04 -5.20 -14.02
N VAL A 173 4.77 -5.61 -14.12
CA VAL A 173 4.30 -6.89 -13.55
C VAL A 173 5.03 -8.07 -14.20
N ALA A 174 5.16 -8.09 -15.53
CA ALA A 174 5.88 -9.15 -16.24
C ALA A 174 7.35 -9.24 -15.83
N ALA A 175 8.02 -8.10 -15.62
CA ALA A 175 9.39 -8.05 -15.13
C ALA A 175 9.53 -8.65 -13.72
N VAL A 176 8.64 -8.27 -12.79
CA VAL A 176 8.63 -8.81 -11.41
C VAL A 176 8.41 -10.32 -11.39
N PHE A 177 7.49 -10.83 -12.22
CA PHE A 177 7.25 -12.27 -12.34
C PHE A 177 8.48 -13.00 -12.88
N LYS A 178 9.11 -12.48 -13.93
CA LYS A 178 10.34 -13.09 -14.50
C LYS A 178 11.46 -13.16 -13.47
N VAL A 179 11.71 -12.06 -12.73
CA VAL A 179 12.74 -12.04 -11.68
C VAL A 179 12.44 -13.08 -10.60
N SER A 180 11.17 -13.17 -10.16
CA SER A 180 10.74 -14.16 -9.16
C SER A 180 10.99 -15.61 -9.63
N VAL A 181 10.68 -15.92 -10.90
CA VAL A 181 10.89 -17.26 -11.47
C VAL A 181 12.38 -17.57 -11.60
N LEU A 182 13.20 -16.61 -12.06
CA LEU A 182 14.64 -16.80 -12.21
C LEU A 182 15.32 -17.10 -10.87
N LEU A 183 14.95 -16.39 -9.80
CA LEU A 183 15.47 -16.65 -8.46
C LEU A 183 15.13 -18.08 -7.99
N SER A 184 13.90 -18.55 -8.23
CA SER A 184 13.50 -19.91 -7.88
C SER A 184 14.26 -20.97 -8.67
N SER A 185 14.57 -20.72 -9.95
CA SER A 185 15.35 -21.67 -10.76
C SER A 185 16.81 -21.76 -10.32
N ASN A 186 17.38 -20.67 -9.82
CA ASN A 186 18.78 -20.63 -9.41
C ASN A 186 19.03 -21.41 -8.11
N GLU A 187 18.07 -21.42 -7.17
CA GLU A 187 18.14 -22.22 -5.94
C GLU A 187 18.04 -23.73 -6.19
N THR A 188 17.44 -24.16 -7.31
CA THR A 188 17.32 -25.60 -7.64
C THR A 188 18.58 -26.20 -8.27
N LEU A 189 19.54 -25.36 -8.68
CA LEU A 189 20.77 -25.77 -9.35
C LEU A 189 22.01 -25.77 -8.43
N SER A 190 21.87 -25.27 -7.18
CA SER A 190 22.91 -25.24 -6.14
C SER A 190 22.68 -26.29 -5.07
#